data_AF-A0A830E910-F1
#
_entry.id   AF-A0A830E910-F1
#
_cell.length_a   1.000
_cell.length_b   1.000
_cell.length_c   1.000
_cell.angle_alpha   90.00
_cell.angle_beta   90.00
_cell.angle_gamma   90.00
#
_symmetry.space_group_name_H-M   'P 1'
#
loop_
_entity.id
_entity.type
_entity.pdbx_description
1 polymer ?
#
loop_
_entity_poly.entity_id
_entity_poly.type
_entity_poly.pdbx_seq_one_letter_code
_entity_poly.pdbx_strand_id
1 'polypeptide(L)' 'MVKVTRNYQETIPAGIRERLEIKVGDLLSVEIDGDRIILRTVVQEIPIIRLDGELTINDIEGFIEEGLMKNV' A
#
# COMPACT_ATOMS: atom_id res chain seq x y z
N MET A 1 -16.42 -8.80 -17.55
CA MET A 1 -16.86 -7.39 -17.60
C MET A 1 -17.32 -7.00 -16.21
N VAL A 2 -16.79 -5.91 -15.66
CA VAL A 2 -17.15 -5.39 -14.34
C VAL A 2 -17.85 -4.06 -14.54
N LYS A 3 -18.83 -3.74 -13.69
CA LYS A 3 -19.53 -2.47 -13.72
C LYS A 3 -18.96 -1.55 -12.65
N VAL A 4 -18.63 -0.33 -13.06
CA VAL A 4 -18.31 0.76 -12.15
C VAL A 4 -19.54 1.05 -11.28
N THR A 5 -19.37 1.02 -9.96
CA THR A 5 -20.46 1.31 -9.02
C THR A 5 -20.37 2.75 -8.50
N ARG A 6 -21.02 3.05 -7.36
CA ARG A 6 -20.97 4.39 -6.78
C ARG A 6 -19.55 4.73 -6.35
N ASN A 7 -19.24 6.02 -6.29
CA ASN A 7 -17.92 6.51 -5.88
C ASN A 7 -16.75 5.89 -6.67
N TYR A 8 -16.98 5.53 -7.95
CA TYR A 8 -15.97 4.96 -8.84
C TYR A 8 -15.36 3.62 -8.36
N GLN A 9 -16.11 2.86 -7.55
CA GLN A 9 -15.66 1.56 -7.07
C GLN A 9 -15.86 0.47 -8.13
N GLU A 10 -14.77 -0.24 -8.43
CA GLU A 10 -14.76 -1.43 -9.29
C GLU A 10 -14.73 -2.72 -8.44
N THR A 11 -15.46 -3.74 -8.88
CA THR A 11 -15.41 -5.07 -8.22
C THR A 11 -14.34 -5.94 -8.87
N ILE A 12 -13.26 -6.24 -8.15
CA ILE A 12 -12.30 -7.26 -8.60
C ILE A 12 -12.94 -8.66 -8.45
N PRO A 13 -13.14 -9.43 -9.53
CA PRO A 13 -13.76 -10.77 -9.45
C PRO A 13 -12.94 -11.74 -8.59
N ALA A 14 -13.61 -12.73 -7.98
CA ALA A 14 -12.99 -13.66 -7.03
C ALA A 14 -11.73 -14.36 -7.56
N GLY A 15 -11.78 -14.91 -8.77
CA GLY A 15 -10.62 -15.60 -9.36
C GLY A 15 -9.40 -14.69 -9.61
N ILE A 16 -9.60 -13.38 -9.77
CA ILE A 16 -8.50 -12.41 -9.85
C ILE A 16 -7.97 -12.13 -8.44
N ARG A 17 -8.86 -11.90 -7.46
CA ARG A 17 -8.45 -11.65 -6.06
C ARG A 17 -7.65 -12.81 -5.48
N GLU A 18 -8.08 -14.04 -5.71
CA GLU A 18 -7.39 -15.26 -5.20
C GLU A 18 -6.01 -15.42 -5.83
N ARG A 19 -5.89 -15.16 -7.14
CA ARG A 19 -4.61 -15.29 -7.87
C ARG A 19 -3.61 -14.21 -7.51
N LEU A 20 -4.08 -13.01 -7.18
CA LEU A 20 -3.26 -11.86 -6.79
C LEU A 20 -3.20 -11.66 -5.27
N GLU A 21 -3.77 -12.59 -4.49
CA GLU A 21 -3.85 -12.57 -3.03
C GLU A 21 -4.39 -11.27 -2.42
N ILE A 22 -5.25 -10.55 -3.15
CA ILE A 22 -5.83 -9.26 -2.74
C ILE A 22 -6.92 -9.48 -1.69
N LYS A 23 -6.76 -8.82 -0.55
CA LYS A 23 -7.69 -8.83 0.58
C LYS A 23 -8.45 -7.51 0.70
N VAL A 24 -9.55 -7.55 1.45
CA VAL A 24 -10.31 -6.33 1.77
C VAL A 24 -9.42 -5.42 2.61
N GLY A 25 -9.23 -4.18 2.14
CA GLY A 25 -8.38 -3.18 2.80
C GLY A 25 -7.00 -3.02 2.18
N ASP A 26 -6.60 -3.90 1.26
CA ASP A 26 -5.31 -3.76 0.55
C ASP A 26 -5.29 -2.51 -0.32
N LEU A 27 -4.14 -1.84 -0.34
CA LEU A 27 -3.88 -0.71 -1.22
C LEU A 27 -3.32 -1.19 -2.55
N LEU A 28 -3.90 -0.68 -3.63
CA LEU A 28 -3.44 -0.93 -4.99
C LEU A 28 -3.00 0.39 -5.62
N SER A 29 -1.84 0.41 -6.29
CA SER A 29 -1.50 1.52 -7.17
C SER A 29 -2.26 1.37 -8.48
N VAL A 30 -2.62 2.51 -9.08
CA VAL A 30 -3.38 2.57 -10.33
C VAL A 30 -2.58 3.40 -11.32
N GLU A 31 -2.21 2.80 -12.44
CA GLU A 31 -1.45 3.46 -13.51
C GLU A 31 -2.17 3.30 -14.86
N ILE A 32 -1.96 4.25 -15.76
CA ILE A 32 -2.46 4.21 -17.14
C ILE A 32 -1.32 3.75 -18.05
N ASP A 33 -1.57 2.73 -18.85
CA ASP A 33 -0.69 2.25 -19.91
C ASP A 33 -1.46 2.26 -21.24
N GLY A 34 -1.37 3.39 -21.95
CA GLY A 34 -2.10 3.63 -23.19
C GLY A 34 -3.62 3.60 -23.00
N ASP A 35 -4.26 2.54 -23.50
CA ASP A 35 -5.70 2.29 -23.39
C ASP A 35 -6.07 1.36 -22.22
N ARG A 36 -5.09 1.00 -21.37
CA ARG A 36 -5.24 0.05 -20.26
C ARG A 36 -5.00 0.70 -18.92
N ILE A 37 -5.60 0.11 -17.89
CA ILE A 37 -5.29 0.40 -16.49
C ILE A 37 -4.50 -0.77 -15.92
N ILE A 38 -3.40 -0.46 -15.23
CA ILE A 38 -2.61 -1.43 -14.48
C ILE A 38 -2.87 -1.20 -13.00
N LEU A 39 -3.30 -2.26 -12.31
CA LEU A 39 -3.41 -2.30 -10.84
C LEU A 39 -2.26 -3.13 -10.29
N ARG A 40 -1.48 -2.58 -9.35
CA ARG A 40 -0.42 -3.33 -8.65
C ARG A 40 -0.65 -3.32 -7.13
N THR A 41 -0.41 -4.45 -6.49
CA THR A 41 -0.42 -4.55 -5.02
C THR A 41 0.70 -3.69 -4.45
N VAL A 42 0.35 -2.77 -3.55
CA VAL A 42 1.35 -1.97 -2.84
C VAL A 42 1.80 -2.74 -1.62
N VAL A 43 3.08 -3.14 -1.59
CA VAL A 43 3.70 -3.61 -0.35
C VAL A 43 4.12 -2.37 0.42
N GLN A 44 3.36 -2.01 1.45
CA GLN A 44 3.85 -1.03 2.42
C GLN A 44 4.83 -1.75 3.35
N GLU A 45 6.12 -1.54 3.13
CA GLU A 45 7.13 -1.94 4.11
C GLU A 45 7.04 -0.95 5.28
N ILE A 46 6.45 -1.39 6.40
CA ILE A 46 6.55 -0.62 7.64
C ILE A 46 7.99 -0.79 8.13
N PRO A 47 8.81 0.27 8.19
CA PRO A 47 10.17 0.16 8.70
C PRO A 47 10.09 -0.21 10.18
N ILE A 48 10.55 -1.42 10.52
CA ILE A 48 10.65 -1.87 11.91
C ILE A 48 11.99 -1.39 12.44
N ILE A 49 11.94 -0.38 13.30
CA ILE A 49 13.13 0.15 13.97
C ILE A 49 13.27 -0.59 15.30
N ARG A 50 14.45 -1.20 15.52
CA ARG A 50 14.77 -1.82 16.79
C ARG A 50 15.22 -0.73 17.76
N LEU A 51 14.55 -0.65 18.89
CA LEU A 51 14.90 0.26 19.97
C LEU A 51 15.77 -0.49 20.98
N ASP A 52 17.00 -0.06 21.16
CA ASP A 52 17.93 -0.55 22.18
C ASP A 52 18.13 0.48 23.29
N GLY A 53 17.14 0.60 24.18
CA GLY A 53 17.24 1.46 25.37
C GLY A 53 15.96 2.22 25.70
N GLU A 54 16.09 3.26 26.55
CA GLU A 54 15.00 4.19 26.83
C GLU A 54 14.77 5.11 25.63
N LEU A 55 13.51 5.19 25.18
CA LEU A 55 13.11 5.98 24.02
C LEU A 55 12.86 7.43 24.43
N THR A 56 13.68 8.37 23.95
CA THR A 56 13.44 9.80 24.14
C THR A 56 12.59 10.39 23.00
N ILE A 57 12.06 11.60 23.22
CA ILE A 57 11.27 12.30 22.19
C ILE A 57 12.11 12.56 20.93
N ASN A 58 13.39 12.93 21.08
CA ASN A 58 14.29 13.17 19.95
C ASN A 58 14.52 11.88 19.14
N ASP A 59 14.56 10.73 19.80
CA ASP A 59 14.71 9.44 19.12
C ASP A 59 13.47 9.13 18.28
N ILE A 60 12.27 9.40 18.80
CA ILE A 60 11.00 9.24 18.06
C ILE A 60 11.01 10.12 16.81
N GLU A 61 11.40 11.40 16.95
CA GLU A 61 11.48 12.32 15.82
C GLU A 61 12.47 11.82 14.76
N GLY A 62 13.66 11.37 15.17
CA GLY A 62 14.66 10.79 14.26
C GLY A 62 14.19 9.52 13.55
N PHE A 63 13.48 8.63 14.25
CA PHE A 63 12.94 7.40 13.67
C PHE A 63 11.80 7.65 12.67
N ILE A 64 10.98 8.68 12.90
CA ILE A 64 9.97 9.11 11.94
C ILE A 64 10.64 9.66 10.68
N GLU A 65 11.66 10.52 10.81
CA GLU A 65 12.43 11.02 9.66
C GLU A 65 13.10 9.87 8.87
N GLU A 66 13.75 8.94 9.56
CA GLU A 66 14.39 7.77 8.94
C GLU A 66 13.37 6.91 8.18
N GLY A 67 12.20 6.67 8.77
CA GLY A 67 11.12 5.92 8.15
C GLY A 67 10.54 6.61 6.92
N LEU A 68 10.45 7.95 6.93
CA LEU A 68 9.98 8.74 5.79
C LEU A 68 10.99 8.76 4.64
N MET A 69 12.30 8.86 4.92
CA MET A 69 13.32 8.86 3.86
C MET A 69 13.46 7.50 3.16
N LYS A 70 13.17 6.39 3.83
CA LYS A 70 13.23 5.04 3.22
C LYS A 70 12.05 4.71 2.32
N ASN A 71 10.98 5.51 2.32
CA ASN A 71 9.75 5.29 1.55
C ASN A 71 9.62 6.24 0.33
N VAL A 72 10.69 6.94 -0.05
CA VAL A 72 10.76 7.82 -1.26
C VAL A 72 11.56 7.15 -2.37
#